data_AF-A0A2E0AGI5-F1
#
_entry.id   AF-A0A2E0AGI5-F1
#
_cell.length_a   1.000
_cell.length_b   1.000
_cell.length_c   1.000
_cell.angle_alpha   90.00
_cell.angle_beta   90.00
_cell.angle_gamma   90.00
#
_symmetry.space_group_name_H-M   'P 1'
#
loop_
_entity.id
_entity.type
_entity.pdbx_description
1 polymer ?
#
loop_
_entity_poly.entity_id
_entity_poly.type
_entity_poly.pdbx_seq_one_letter_code
_entity_poly.pdbx_strand_id
1 'polypeptide(L)'
;MPDDTDLNPAEQTSSTSDAPEAEQTKTSPAEPLLQLALKDLQARRDALDQEIQDLTQRKQQLEAELKASFAGQSDAIARRVKGFQEYLGGALQDLVQSVESLELVVQPLVVQPSPLDQLDQQAASSQASSDAPIAAAVAVADTFKPDARLIRDALERFQQQPDVYADPWNLRRSIDARDIGLLEDWFFNQGGRGAQPSRGTRPRNILVSAALIAIVGELYGEQFQCLVLAGGPERLGEWRRGLQDALGLGREDFGPNSGIVLFERPEALVERADRLEERGEVPLILIDAAERTIEIPVLQFPLWLAFAAGPSERFEDDDFL
;
A
#
# COMPACT_ATOMS: atom_id res chain seq x y z
N MET A 1 -53.18 57.17 -17.57
CA MET A 1 -53.91 58.42 -17.30
C MET A 1 -54.76 58.71 -18.52
N PRO A 2 -56.07 58.92 -18.39
CA PRO A 2 -56.87 59.15 -17.18
C PRO A 2 -57.85 57.98 -16.90
N ASP A 3 -58.62 57.88 -15.83
CA ASP A 3 -58.61 58.49 -14.50
C ASP A 3 -59.49 57.57 -13.62
N ASP A 4 -59.08 57.41 -12.37
CA ASP A 4 -59.89 56.92 -11.25
C ASP A 4 -61.17 57.73 -11.10
N THR A 5 -62.27 57.09 -10.65
CA THR A 5 -63.10 57.73 -9.61
C THR A 5 -63.86 56.70 -8.77
N ASP A 6 -63.32 56.54 -7.56
CA ASP A 6 -63.93 56.24 -6.26
C ASP A 6 -65.46 56.11 -6.18
N LEU A 7 -65.91 55.07 -5.45
CA LEU A 7 -67.05 55.16 -4.55
C LEU A 7 -66.91 54.18 -3.36
N ASN A 8 -66.92 54.76 -2.16
CA ASN A 8 -67.40 54.18 -0.89
C ASN A 8 -68.10 55.35 -0.16
N PRO A 9 -68.77 55.24 1.01
CA PRO A 9 -69.33 54.10 1.78
C PRO A 9 -70.76 54.42 2.34
N ALA A 10 -71.38 53.50 3.10
CA ALA A 10 -72.37 53.80 4.18
C ALA A 10 -72.63 52.51 5.01
N GLU A 11 -72.20 52.44 6.28
CA GLU A 11 -72.98 52.72 7.52
C GLU A 11 -74.14 51.72 7.77
N GLN A 12 -73.92 50.72 8.65
CA GLN A 12 -74.37 50.65 10.05
C GLN A 12 -75.91 50.60 10.25
N THR A 13 -76.41 49.52 10.87
CA THR A 13 -77.29 49.60 12.06
C THR A 13 -77.56 48.22 12.66
N SER A 14 -77.74 48.26 13.97
CA SER A 14 -77.76 47.23 14.99
C SER A 14 -79.18 46.77 15.32
N SER A 15 -79.35 45.52 15.79
CA SER A 15 -80.33 45.23 16.87
C SER A 15 -80.15 43.81 17.46
N THR A 16 -80.14 43.80 18.78
CA THR A 16 -79.96 42.74 19.78
C THR A 16 -81.24 41.96 20.10
N SER A 17 -81.13 40.71 20.59
CA SER A 17 -81.97 40.10 21.64
C SER A 17 -81.38 38.78 22.18
N ASP A 18 -81.36 38.65 23.52
CA ASP A 18 -80.94 37.54 24.40
C ASP A 18 -81.73 36.22 24.17
N ALA A 19 -81.05 35.07 23.94
CA ALA A 19 -80.69 33.95 24.86
C ALA A 19 -81.83 32.97 25.24
N PRO A 20 -81.59 31.66 25.56
CA PRO A 20 -80.47 30.76 25.26
C PRO A 20 -80.94 29.40 24.67
N GLU A 21 -80.33 28.90 23.61
CA GLU A 21 -80.54 27.51 23.16
C GLU A 21 -79.21 26.79 22.99
N ALA A 22 -79.12 25.67 23.71
CA ALA A 22 -78.00 24.77 23.71
C ALA A 22 -77.89 24.06 22.36
N GLU A 23 -76.88 24.38 21.56
CA GLU A 23 -76.51 23.56 20.40
C GLU A 23 -74.99 23.41 20.28
N GLN A 24 -74.52 22.29 20.83
CA GLN A 24 -73.62 21.35 20.17
C GLN A 24 -72.27 21.88 19.67
N THR A 25 -71.26 21.65 20.51
CA THR A 25 -69.88 21.34 20.13
C THR A 25 -69.82 20.44 18.89
N LYS A 26 -69.51 21.03 17.74
CA LYS A 26 -68.89 20.33 16.61
C LYS A 26 -67.38 20.49 16.72
N THR A 27 -66.76 19.74 17.64
CA THR A 27 -65.32 19.51 17.62
C THR A 27 -64.99 18.73 16.36
N SER A 28 -64.38 19.41 15.38
CA SER A 28 -63.82 18.76 14.20
C SER A 28 -62.66 17.86 14.63
N PRO A 29 -62.62 16.56 14.28
CA PRO A 29 -61.55 15.64 14.67
C PRO A 29 -60.16 15.99 14.10
N ALA A 30 -60.06 17.04 13.29
CA ALA A 30 -58.84 17.50 12.63
C ALA A 30 -57.97 18.43 13.49
N GLU A 31 -58.53 19.17 14.45
CA GLU A 31 -57.75 20.08 15.31
C GLU A 31 -56.71 19.38 16.21
N PRO A 32 -57.03 18.27 16.91
CA PRO A 32 -56.04 17.59 17.73
C PRO A 32 -54.93 16.93 16.90
N LEU A 33 -55.25 16.46 15.68
CA LEU A 33 -54.27 15.89 14.75
C LEU A 33 -53.32 16.96 14.19
N LEU A 34 -53.85 18.14 13.85
CA LEU A 34 -53.05 19.27 13.39
C LEU A 34 -52.09 19.76 14.49
N GLN A 35 -52.55 19.85 15.73
CA GLN A 35 -51.70 20.23 16.87
C GLN A 35 -50.60 19.20 17.13
N LEU A 36 -50.87 17.91 16.98
CA LEU A 36 -49.86 16.86 17.12
C LEU A 36 -48.81 16.94 16.01
N ALA A 37 -49.23 17.15 14.75
CA ALA A 37 -48.33 17.31 13.62
C ALA A 37 -47.44 18.55 13.75
N LEU A 38 -47.98 19.66 14.25
CA LEU A 38 -47.20 20.87 14.53
C LEU A 38 -46.17 20.65 15.64
N LYS A 39 -46.51 19.91 16.70
CA LYS A 39 -45.58 19.54 17.77
C LYS A 39 -44.44 18.63 17.27
N ASP A 40 -44.75 17.64 16.43
CA ASP A 40 -43.73 16.75 15.85
C ASP A 40 -42.78 17.54 14.93
N LEU A 41 -43.32 18.46 14.11
CA LEU A 41 -42.49 19.37 13.30
C LEU A 41 -41.61 20.29 14.14
N GLN A 42 -42.13 20.83 15.25
CA GLN A 42 -41.33 21.63 16.19
C GLN A 42 -40.22 20.80 16.82
N ALA A 43 -40.52 19.59 17.30
CA ALA A 43 -39.53 18.69 17.89
C ALA A 43 -38.42 18.32 16.89
N ARG A 44 -38.77 18.05 15.63
CA ARG A 44 -37.79 17.76 14.57
C ARG A 44 -36.93 18.97 14.23
N ARG A 45 -37.53 20.16 14.19
CA ARG A 45 -36.78 21.40 13.98
C ARG A 45 -35.77 21.60 15.11
N ASP A 46 -36.20 21.47 16.36
CA ASP A 46 -35.34 21.69 17.52
C ASP A 46 -34.18 20.68 17.56
N ALA A 47 -34.44 19.42 17.18
CA ALA A 47 -33.40 18.39 17.07
C ALA A 47 -32.38 18.72 15.96
N LEU A 48 -32.83 19.18 14.79
CA LEU A 48 -31.96 19.61 13.71
C LEU A 48 -31.15 20.85 14.08
N ASP A 49 -31.75 21.80 14.79
CA ASP A 49 -31.05 23.01 15.25
C ASP A 49 -29.93 22.66 16.25
N GLN A 50 -30.12 21.64 17.10
CA GLN A 50 -29.07 21.12 17.99
C GLN A 50 -27.95 20.43 17.21
N GLU A 51 -28.29 19.57 16.25
CA GLU A 51 -27.29 18.87 15.43
C GLU A 51 -26.43 19.84 14.60
N ILE A 52 -27.03 20.90 14.07
CA ILE A 52 -26.32 21.97 13.36
C ILE A 52 -25.34 22.68 14.30
N GLN A 53 -25.72 22.95 15.54
CA GLN A 53 -24.85 23.59 16.51
C GLN A 53 -23.64 22.70 16.85
N ASP A 54 -23.87 21.41 17.10
CA ASP A 54 -22.81 20.45 17.41
C ASP A 54 -21.82 20.30 16.23
N LEU A 55 -22.34 20.18 15.01
CA LEU A 55 -21.51 20.11 13.80
C LEU A 55 -20.72 21.39 13.57
N THR A 56 -21.32 22.55 13.84
CA THR A 56 -20.65 23.85 13.71
C THR A 56 -19.52 23.98 14.73
N GLN A 57 -19.75 23.57 15.98
CA GLN A 57 -18.72 23.57 17.02
C GLN A 57 -17.56 22.64 16.65
N ARG A 58 -17.88 21.43 16.15
CA ARG A 58 -16.86 20.46 15.73
C ARG A 58 -16.06 20.95 14.53
N LYS A 59 -16.71 21.61 13.57
CA LYS A 59 -16.03 22.27 12.44
C LYS A 59 -15.06 23.35 12.93
N GLN A 60 -15.49 24.22 13.85
CA GLN A 60 -14.63 25.29 14.39
C GLN A 60 -13.43 24.72 15.15
N GLN A 61 -13.62 23.65 15.92
CA GLN A 61 -12.52 22.96 16.60
C GLN A 61 -11.52 22.39 15.59
N LEU A 62 -11.99 21.69 14.56
CA LEU A 62 -11.13 21.13 13.51
C LEU A 62 -10.38 22.22 12.74
N GLU A 63 -11.01 23.35 12.43
CA GLU A 63 -10.34 24.48 11.79
C GLU A 63 -9.23 25.09 12.66
N ALA A 64 -9.43 25.15 13.98
CA ALA A 64 -8.43 25.64 14.92
C ALA A 64 -7.24 24.68 15.03
N GLU A 65 -7.51 23.37 15.13
CA GLU A 65 -6.49 22.32 15.15
C GLU A 65 -5.68 22.29 13.86
N LEU A 66 -6.34 22.45 12.70
CA LEU A 66 -5.69 22.46 11.40
C LEU A 66 -4.79 23.68 11.23
N LYS A 67 -5.24 24.88 11.64
CA LYS A 67 -4.40 26.08 11.65
C LYS A 67 -3.20 25.96 12.58
N ALA A 68 -3.38 25.39 13.78
CA ALA A 68 -2.29 25.19 14.73
C ALA A 68 -1.27 24.15 14.22
N SER A 69 -1.75 23.04 13.65
CA SER A 69 -0.92 21.95 13.10
C SER A 69 -0.12 22.40 11.87
N PHE A 70 -0.76 23.14 10.94
CA PHE A 70 -0.14 23.53 9.68
C PHE A 70 1.01 24.55 9.85
N ALA A 71 0.91 25.43 10.84
CA ALA A 71 1.97 26.38 11.18
C ALA A 71 3.24 25.68 11.72
N GLY A 72 3.08 24.62 12.52
CA GLY A 72 4.21 23.86 13.06
C GLY A 72 4.88 22.94 12.03
N GLN A 73 4.09 22.29 11.18
CA GLN A 73 4.62 21.38 10.15
C GLN A 73 5.36 22.12 9.04
N SER A 74 4.88 23.30 8.62
CA SER A 74 5.51 24.08 7.56
C SER A 74 6.90 24.61 7.97
N ASP A 75 7.07 25.05 9.22
CA ASP A 75 8.37 25.52 9.73
C ASP A 75 9.36 24.37 9.95
N ALA A 76 8.88 23.19 10.36
CA ALA A 76 9.71 21.99 10.45
C ALA A 76 10.19 21.52 9.06
N ILE A 77 9.33 21.59 8.05
CA ILE A 77 9.67 21.27 6.65
C ILE A 77 10.70 22.27 6.12
N ALA A 78 10.51 23.58 6.35
CA ALA A 78 11.46 24.60 5.91
C ALA A 78 12.86 24.40 6.52
N ARG A 79 12.93 24.05 7.81
CA ARG A 79 14.20 23.72 8.48
C ARG A 79 14.85 22.46 7.92
N ARG A 80 14.08 21.41 7.61
CA ARG A 80 14.60 20.17 7.04
C ARG A 80 15.12 20.35 5.61
N VAL A 81 14.41 21.13 4.78
CA VAL A 81 14.83 21.45 3.40
C VAL A 81 16.12 22.27 3.41
N LYS A 82 16.24 23.24 4.33
CA LYS A 82 17.48 24.03 4.47
C LYS A 82 18.66 23.17 4.95
N GLY A 83 18.44 22.28 5.92
CA GLY A 83 19.47 21.34 6.39
C GLY A 83 19.92 20.36 5.31
N PHE A 84 19.01 19.89 4.46
CA PHE A 84 19.34 19.07 3.30
C PHE A 84 20.19 19.84 2.28
N GLN A 85 19.86 21.11 2.00
CA GLN A 85 20.64 21.97 1.10
C GLN A 85 22.06 22.19 1.64
N GLU A 86 22.22 22.44 2.95
CA GLU A 86 23.53 22.60 3.59
C GLU A 86 24.35 21.29 3.54
N TYR A 87 23.71 20.14 3.76
CA TYR A 87 24.35 18.82 3.65
C TYR A 87 24.81 18.50 2.22
N LEU A 88 23.96 18.74 1.22
CA LEU A 88 24.29 18.47 -0.19
C LEU A 88 25.45 19.36 -0.66
N GLY A 89 25.50 20.62 -0.20
CA GLY A 89 26.62 21.53 -0.47
C GLY A 89 27.95 21.02 0.10
N GLY A 90 27.94 20.49 1.33
CA GLY A 90 29.12 19.89 1.95
C GLY A 90 29.56 18.60 1.25
N ALA A 91 28.62 17.69 0.98
CA ALA A 91 28.92 16.40 0.34
C ALA A 91 29.50 16.55 -1.07
N LEU A 92 29.04 17.54 -1.85
CA LEU A 92 29.61 17.83 -3.17
C LEU A 92 31.02 18.41 -3.09
N GLN A 93 31.30 19.24 -2.08
CA GLN A 93 32.64 19.78 -1.85
C GLN A 93 33.63 18.68 -1.43
N ASP A 94 33.20 17.76 -0.57
CA ASP A 94 33.99 16.59 -0.15
C ASP A 94 34.24 15.64 -1.33
N LEU A 95 33.26 15.44 -2.21
CA LEU A 95 33.43 14.63 -3.42
C LEU A 95 34.43 15.27 -4.39
N VAL A 96 34.37 16.59 -4.59
CA VAL A 96 35.34 17.31 -5.43
C VAL A 96 36.77 17.18 -4.87
N GLN A 97 36.95 17.32 -3.56
CA GLN A 97 38.25 17.08 -2.91
C GLN A 97 38.72 15.63 -3.07
N SER A 98 37.82 14.66 -2.98
CA SER A 98 38.17 13.24 -3.15
C SER A 98 38.65 12.93 -4.57
N VAL A 99 38.05 13.57 -5.59
CA VAL A 99 38.44 13.42 -7.00
C VAL A 99 39.79 14.11 -7.28
N GLU A 100 40.06 15.26 -6.64
CA GLU A 100 41.37 15.93 -6.74
C GLU A 100 42.51 15.12 -6.09
N SER A 101 42.21 14.34 -5.05
CA SER A 101 43.20 13.45 -4.40
C SER A 101 43.43 12.12 -5.13
N LEU A 102 42.65 11.85 -6.18
CA LEU A 102 42.69 10.57 -6.92
C LEU A 102 43.80 10.60 -7.97
N GLU A 103 45.01 10.25 -7.54
CA GLU A 103 46.16 10.03 -8.42
C GLU A 103 45.92 8.74 -9.24
N LEU A 104 45.48 8.90 -10.49
CA LEU A 104 45.25 7.80 -11.44
C LEU A 104 46.57 7.15 -11.87
N VAL A 105 47.12 6.28 -11.03
CA VAL A 105 48.21 5.38 -11.42
C VAL A 105 47.64 4.25 -12.28
N VAL A 106 47.86 4.35 -13.60
CA VAL A 106 47.58 3.26 -14.53
C VAL A 106 48.55 2.11 -14.22
N GLN A 107 48.03 1.05 -13.58
CA GLN A 107 48.80 -0.18 -13.44
C GLN A 107 48.92 -0.86 -14.81
N PRO A 108 50.14 -1.15 -15.30
CA PRO A 108 50.29 -1.87 -16.56
C PRO A 108 49.74 -3.30 -16.40
N LEU A 109 48.75 -3.66 -17.23
CA LEU A 109 48.24 -5.03 -17.31
C LEU A 109 49.38 -5.96 -17.73
N VAL A 110 49.93 -6.70 -16.77
CA VAL A 110 50.72 -7.89 -17.05
C VAL A 110 49.73 -8.99 -17.37
N VAL A 111 49.65 -9.37 -18.65
CA VAL A 111 48.81 -10.45 -19.15
C VAL A 111 49.32 -11.76 -18.57
N GLN A 112 48.70 -12.22 -17.48
CA GLN A 112 48.87 -13.60 -17.03
C GLN A 112 48.05 -14.51 -17.95
N PRO A 113 48.58 -15.67 -18.38
CA PRO A 113 47.85 -16.60 -19.22
C PRO A 113 46.61 -17.14 -18.50
N SER A 114 45.57 -17.42 -19.29
CA SER A 114 44.28 -17.93 -18.85
C SER A 114 44.44 -19.24 -18.06
N PRO A 115 43.64 -19.48 -17.00
CA PRO A 115 43.64 -20.73 -16.23
C PRO A 115 43.36 -22.00 -17.06
N LEU A 116 42.98 -21.88 -18.34
CA LEU A 116 42.91 -23.00 -19.28
C LEU A 116 44.28 -23.60 -19.64
N ASP A 117 45.35 -22.79 -19.72
CA ASP A 117 46.69 -23.29 -20.11
C ASP A 117 47.40 -24.04 -18.97
N GLN A 118 46.93 -23.86 -17.72
CA GLN A 118 47.45 -24.58 -16.55
C GLN A 118 46.84 -25.99 -16.44
N LEU A 119 45.62 -26.19 -16.97
CA LEU A 119 44.91 -27.46 -16.92
C LEU A 119 45.56 -28.53 -17.82
N ASP A 120 46.20 -28.15 -18.92
CA ASP A 120 46.87 -29.10 -19.82
C ASP A 120 48.17 -29.68 -19.22
N GLN A 121 48.84 -28.97 -18.29
CA GLN A 121 50.03 -29.50 -17.61
C GLN A 121 49.70 -30.34 -16.37
N GLN A 122 48.50 -30.18 -15.79
CA GLN A 122 48.06 -30.96 -14.62
C GLN A 122 47.25 -32.21 -14.98
N ALA A 123 46.81 -32.36 -16.24
CA ALA A 123 46.10 -33.55 -16.74
C ALA A 123 46.96 -34.83 -16.82
N ALA A 124 48.29 -34.76 -16.60
CA ALA A 124 49.16 -35.94 -16.59
C ALA A 124 49.30 -36.62 -15.21
N SER A 125 48.73 -36.07 -14.14
CA SER A 125 48.85 -36.69 -12.81
C SER A 125 47.61 -36.46 -11.94
N SER A 126 46.84 -37.54 -11.81
CA SER A 126 45.84 -37.81 -10.76
C SER A 126 44.39 -37.43 -11.10
N GLN A 127 43.69 -38.43 -11.63
CA GLN A 127 42.23 -38.55 -11.65
C GLN A 127 41.69 -38.72 -10.22
N ALA A 128 40.77 -37.84 -9.81
CA ALA A 128 39.49 -38.15 -9.14
C ALA A 128 38.94 -36.88 -8.48
N SER A 129 38.18 -36.10 -9.25
CA SER A 129 37.36 -34.98 -8.79
C SER A 129 35.97 -35.11 -9.39
N SER A 130 34.95 -34.93 -8.55
CA SER A 130 33.67 -34.34 -8.94
C SER A 130 32.91 -33.95 -7.68
N ASP A 131 33.01 -32.69 -7.26
CA ASP A 131 31.82 -31.82 -7.23
C ASP A 131 32.22 -30.35 -6.98
N ALA A 132 32.03 -29.51 -8.00
CA ALA A 132 31.97 -28.08 -7.85
C ALA A 132 31.14 -27.51 -9.02
N PRO A 133 29.95 -26.99 -8.69
CA PRO A 133 29.58 -25.65 -9.13
C PRO A 133 28.89 -24.92 -7.97
N ILE A 134 29.65 -24.34 -7.02
CA ILE A 134 29.08 -23.65 -5.85
C ILE A 134 29.41 -22.14 -5.86
N ALA A 135 30.43 -21.68 -6.60
CA ALA A 135 30.92 -20.31 -6.48
C ALA A 135 29.95 -19.21 -6.96
N ALA A 136 29.08 -19.48 -7.94
CA ALA A 136 28.10 -18.50 -8.43
C ALA A 136 26.82 -18.45 -7.57
N ALA A 137 26.41 -19.57 -6.97
CA ALA A 137 25.27 -19.64 -6.05
C ALA A 137 25.57 -18.95 -4.70
N VAL A 138 26.83 -19.01 -4.25
CA VAL A 138 27.26 -18.40 -2.98
C VAL A 138 27.28 -16.87 -3.04
N ALA A 139 27.53 -16.25 -4.19
CA ALA A 139 27.55 -14.78 -4.29
C ALA A 139 26.15 -14.14 -4.22
N VAL A 140 25.10 -14.84 -4.70
CA VAL A 140 23.71 -14.33 -4.70
C VAL A 140 23.05 -14.54 -3.33
N ALA A 141 23.36 -15.65 -2.65
CA ALA A 141 22.90 -15.94 -1.28
C ALA A 141 23.43 -14.93 -0.22
N ASP A 142 24.43 -14.13 -0.57
CA ASP A 142 25.06 -13.18 0.34
C ASP A 142 24.37 -11.81 0.37
N THR A 143 23.40 -11.56 -0.53
CA THR A 143 22.69 -10.28 -0.67
C THR A 143 22.09 -9.80 0.66
N PHE A 144 21.47 -10.70 1.42
CA PHE A 144 20.78 -10.38 2.68
C PHE A 144 21.58 -10.73 3.93
N LYS A 145 22.84 -11.18 3.81
CA LYS A 145 23.68 -11.50 4.97
C LYS A 145 23.95 -10.31 5.91
N PRO A 146 24.20 -9.08 5.42
CA PRO A 146 24.40 -7.92 6.30
C PRO A 146 23.20 -7.69 7.23
N ASP A 147 21.99 -7.88 6.71
CA ASP A 147 20.73 -7.60 7.38
C ASP A 147 20.06 -8.85 7.97
N ALA A 148 20.78 -9.98 8.02
CA ALA A 148 20.22 -11.26 8.46
C ALA A 148 19.63 -11.22 9.88
N ARG A 149 20.18 -10.36 10.76
CA ARG A 149 19.62 -10.13 12.10
C ARG A 149 18.27 -9.42 12.03
N LEU A 150 18.18 -8.33 11.26
CA LEU A 150 16.95 -7.58 11.09
C LEU A 150 15.85 -8.47 10.50
N ILE A 151 16.17 -9.24 9.46
CA ILE A 151 15.23 -10.16 8.81
C ILE A 151 14.70 -11.21 9.81
N ARG A 152 15.59 -11.83 10.61
CA ARG A 152 15.19 -12.81 11.63
C ARG A 152 14.34 -12.18 12.74
N ASP A 153 14.74 -11.01 13.23
CA ASP A 153 13.99 -10.28 14.26
C ASP A 153 12.58 -9.92 13.76
N ALA A 154 12.44 -9.55 12.48
CA ALA A 154 11.14 -9.28 11.85
C ALA A 154 10.28 -10.56 11.72
N LEU A 155 10.87 -11.67 11.28
CA LEU A 155 10.18 -12.97 11.18
C LEU A 155 9.73 -13.49 12.54
N GLU A 156 10.56 -13.35 13.58
CA GLU A 156 10.20 -13.67 14.97
C GLU A 156 9.03 -12.81 15.45
N ARG A 157 9.03 -11.50 15.12
CA ARG A 157 7.93 -10.58 15.45
C ARG A 157 6.62 -11.03 14.80
N PHE A 158 6.65 -11.49 13.55
CA PHE A 158 5.46 -11.97 12.85
C PHE A 158 4.90 -13.29 13.40
N GLN A 159 5.69 -14.05 14.16
CA GLN A 159 5.21 -15.25 14.86
C GLN A 159 4.43 -14.91 16.14
N GLN A 160 4.60 -13.71 16.69
CA GLN A 160 3.95 -13.26 17.90
C GLN A 160 2.48 -12.89 17.64
N GLN A 161 1.84 -12.25 18.63
CA GLN A 161 0.44 -11.83 18.48
C GLN A 161 0.30 -10.81 17.34
N PRO A 162 -0.76 -10.94 16.51
CA PRO A 162 -0.99 -10.04 15.39
C PRO A 162 -1.23 -8.61 15.88
N ASP A 163 -0.47 -7.66 15.35
CA ASP A 163 -0.68 -6.25 15.63
C ASP A 163 -1.68 -5.65 14.62
N VAL A 164 -2.95 -5.65 14.99
CA VAL A 164 -4.04 -5.16 14.14
C VAL A 164 -3.91 -3.64 13.85
N TYR A 165 -3.17 -2.90 14.67
CA TYR A 165 -3.03 -1.45 14.59
C TYR A 165 -1.67 -1.00 14.09
N ALA A 166 -0.84 -1.93 13.59
CA ALA A 166 0.47 -1.59 13.05
C ALA A 166 0.36 -0.53 11.95
N ASP A 167 1.35 0.36 11.88
CA ASP A 167 1.43 1.39 10.85
C ASP A 167 1.39 0.77 9.44
N PRO A 168 0.95 1.53 8.41
CA PRO A 168 0.96 1.04 7.03
C PRO A 168 2.31 0.44 6.65
N TRP A 169 2.31 -0.59 5.81
CA TRP A 169 3.48 -1.36 5.40
C TRP A 169 4.05 -2.34 6.44
N ASN A 170 3.51 -2.36 7.67
CA ASN A 170 3.82 -3.40 8.65
C ASN A 170 2.78 -4.52 8.65
N LEU A 171 3.23 -5.74 8.94
CA LEU A 171 2.35 -6.90 8.96
C LEU A 171 1.39 -6.88 10.16
N ARG A 172 0.08 -6.89 9.88
CA ARG A 172 -1.02 -6.87 10.87
C ARG A 172 -1.58 -8.24 11.23
N ARG A 173 -0.92 -9.29 10.77
CA ARG A 173 -1.34 -10.69 10.86
C ARG A 173 -0.14 -11.52 11.33
N SER A 174 -0.42 -12.63 11.99
CA SER A 174 0.61 -13.58 12.39
C SER A 174 0.81 -14.63 11.30
N ILE A 175 2.04 -15.08 11.10
CA ILE A 175 2.39 -16.16 10.16
C ILE A 175 2.82 -17.42 10.91
N ASP A 176 2.72 -18.58 10.24
CA ASP A 176 3.11 -19.85 10.84
C ASP A 176 4.61 -20.17 10.64
N ALA A 177 5.12 -21.16 11.36
CA ALA A 177 6.53 -21.53 11.27
C ALA A 177 6.95 -22.05 9.89
N ARG A 178 6.01 -22.58 9.09
CA ARG A 178 6.32 -23.04 7.73
C ARG A 178 6.44 -21.86 6.77
N ASP A 179 5.63 -20.82 6.96
CA ASP A 179 5.72 -19.55 6.23
C ASP A 179 7.06 -18.86 6.52
N ILE A 180 7.50 -18.87 7.78
CA ILE A 180 8.83 -18.37 8.19
C ILE A 180 9.94 -19.15 7.48
N GLY A 181 9.92 -20.49 7.54
CA GLY A 181 10.95 -21.31 6.90
C GLY A 181 11.03 -21.09 5.38
N LEU A 182 9.89 -20.81 4.72
CA LEU A 182 9.84 -20.45 3.30
C LEU A 182 10.52 -19.11 3.04
N LEU A 183 10.22 -18.08 3.85
CA LEU A 183 10.84 -16.77 3.73
C LEU A 183 12.33 -16.82 4.02
N GLU A 184 12.76 -17.55 5.05
CA GLU A 184 14.18 -17.75 5.37
C GLU A 184 14.93 -18.43 4.22
N ASP A 185 14.34 -19.46 3.60
CA ASP A 185 14.91 -20.12 2.43
C ASP A 185 15.05 -19.14 1.25
N TRP A 186 14.01 -18.36 0.98
CA TRP A 186 14.04 -17.35 -0.08
C TRP A 186 15.09 -16.26 0.16
N PHE A 187 15.21 -15.75 1.39
CA PHE A 187 16.20 -14.73 1.75
C PHE A 187 17.64 -15.27 1.74
N PHE A 188 17.88 -16.39 2.43
CA PHE A 188 19.24 -16.83 2.76
C PHE A 188 19.81 -17.91 1.84
N ASN A 189 18.97 -18.73 1.21
CA ASN A 189 19.43 -19.77 0.28
C ASN A 189 19.26 -19.33 -1.17
N GLN A 190 18.17 -18.61 -1.48
CA GLN A 190 17.86 -18.16 -2.84
C GLN A 190 18.28 -16.71 -3.12
N GLY A 191 18.73 -15.98 -2.09
CA GLY A 191 19.25 -14.61 -2.24
C GLY A 191 18.24 -13.63 -2.82
N GLY A 192 16.94 -13.85 -2.58
CA GLY A 192 15.85 -13.01 -3.09
C GLY A 192 15.33 -13.40 -4.48
N ARG A 193 15.77 -14.53 -5.05
CA ARG A 193 15.36 -14.97 -6.39
C ARG A 193 14.96 -16.42 -6.36
N GLY A 194 13.66 -16.70 -6.42
CA GLY A 194 13.24 -18.07 -6.63
C GLY A 194 11.77 -18.35 -6.45
N ALA A 195 11.43 -19.57 -6.82
CA ALA A 195 10.09 -20.10 -6.66
C ALA A 195 9.97 -20.84 -5.32
N GLN A 196 8.82 -20.68 -4.67
CA GLN A 196 8.48 -21.34 -3.43
C GLN A 196 7.20 -22.15 -3.60
N PRO A 197 7.04 -23.29 -2.91
CA PRO A 197 5.81 -24.05 -2.99
C PRO A 197 4.63 -23.22 -2.48
N SER A 198 3.53 -23.24 -3.22
CA SER A 198 2.27 -22.62 -2.78
C SER A 198 1.83 -23.19 -1.43
N ARG A 199 1.20 -22.34 -0.62
CA ARG A 199 0.60 -22.68 0.68
C ARG A 199 -0.77 -23.33 0.55
N GLY A 200 -1.19 -23.62 -0.69
CA GLY A 200 -2.40 -24.35 -1.05
C GLY A 200 -3.64 -23.48 -1.20
N THR A 201 -3.58 -22.21 -0.78
CA THR A 201 -4.64 -21.23 -1.06
C THR A 201 -4.03 -19.85 -1.32
N ARG A 202 -4.67 -19.08 -2.22
CA ARG A 202 -4.24 -17.72 -2.57
C ARG A 202 -4.12 -16.77 -1.36
N PRO A 203 -5.07 -16.71 -0.41
CA PRO A 203 -4.93 -15.84 0.76
C PRO A 203 -3.70 -16.16 1.63
N ARG A 204 -3.27 -17.43 1.70
CA ARG A 204 -2.04 -17.80 2.41
C ARG A 204 -0.80 -17.34 1.67
N ASN A 205 -0.78 -17.47 0.34
CA ASN A 205 0.32 -16.95 -0.48
C ASN A 205 0.42 -15.42 -0.36
N ILE A 206 -0.72 -14.71 -0.41
CA ILE A 206 -0.78 -13.26 -0.20
C ILE A 206 -0.24 -12.87 1.19
N LEU A 207 -0.57 -13.64 2.25
CA LEU A 207 -0.05 -13.37 3.59
C LEU A 207 1.47 -13.52 3.68
N VAL A 208 2.04 -14.57 3.07
CA VAL A 208 3.50 -14.75 2.97
C VAL A 208 4.13 -13.60 2.19
N SER A 209 3.52 -13.20 1.07
CA SER A 209 3.95 -12.03 0.30
C SER A 209 3.86 -10.73 1.08
N ALA A 210 2.83 -10.53 1.91
CA ALA A 210 2.72 -9.36 2.76
C ALA A 210 3.84 -9.31 3.79
N ALA A 211 4.18 -10.44 4.42
CA ALA A 211 5.32 -10.51 5.33
C ALA A 211 6.64 -10.20 4.62
N LEU A 212 6.81 -10.69 3.39
CA LEU A 212 7.95 -10.36 2.55
C LEU A 212 8.02 -8.86 2.23
N ILE A 213 6.90 -8.26 1.80
CA ILE A 213 6.80 -6.82 1.49
C ILE A 213 7.15 -5.98 2.73
N ALA A 214 6.68 -6.36 3.92
CA ALA A 214 6.99 -5.63 5.15
C ALA A 214 8.50 -5.65 5.46
N ILE A 215 9.16 -6.80 5.31
CA ILE A 215 10.61 -6.92 5.53
C ILE A 215 11.38 -6.12 4.48
N VAL A 216 11.05 -6.28 3.20
CA VAL A 216 11.75 -5.59 2.11
C VAL A 216 11.51 -4.07 2.18
N GLY A 217 10.32 -3.64 2.62
CA GLY A 217 10.02 -2.24 2.91
C GLY A 217 10.87 -1.68 4.06
N GLU A 218 11.14 -2.46 5.11
CA GLU A 218 12.04 -2.04 6.20
C GLU A 218 13.51 -1.93 5.72
N LEU A 219 13.92 -2.78 4.76
CA LEU A 219 15.28 -2.80 4.22
C LEU A 219 15.57 -1.68 3.19
N TYR A 220 14.66 -1.46 2.25
CA TYR A 220 14.87 -0.56 1.11
C TYR A 220 14.04 0.74 1.19
N GLY A 221 13.09 0.84 2.12
CA GLY A 221 12.27 2.03 2.33
C GLY A 221 11.52 2.48 1.07
N GLU A 222 11.60 3.77 0.76
CA GLU A 222 10.91 4.42 -0.36
C GLU A 222 11.45 4.04 -1.75
N GLN A 223 12.62 3.39 -1.83
CA GLN A 223 13.21 2.97 -3.11
C GLN A 223 12.62 1.66 -3.65
N PHE A 224 11.75 1.02 -2.87
CA PHE A 224 11.14 -0.24 -3.19
C PHE A 224 9.76 -0.08 -3.82
N GLN A 225 9.50 -0.85 -4.87
CA GLN A 225 8.15 -1.01 -5.42
C GLN A 225 7.84 -2.49 -5.65
N CYS A 226 6.67 -2.91 -5.18
CA CYS A 226 6.16 -4.26 -5.34
C CYS A 226 5.29 -4.36 -6.60
N LEU A 227 5.63 -5.29 -7.48
CA LEU A 227 4.91 -5.60 -8.71
C LEU A 227 4.30 -6.99 -8.57
N VAL A 228 2.96 -7.08 -8.61
CA VAL A 228 2.27 -8.36 -8.50
C VAL A 228 1.75 -8.76 -9.88
N LEU A 229 2.13 -9.94 -10.36
CA LEU A 229 1.57 -10.59 -11.53
C LEU A 229 0.48 -11.56 -11.10
N ALA A 230 -0.76 -11.27 -11.48
CA ALA A 230 -1.88 -12.17 -11.32
C ALA A 230 -2.84 -12.01 -12.51
N GLY A 231 -2.99 -13.06 -13.32
CA GLY A 231 -3.97 -13.04 -14.41
C GLY A 231 -5.41 -12.81 -13.91
N GLY A 232 -6.22 -12.07 -14.65
CA GLY A 232 -7.65 -11.90 -14.39
C GLY A 232 -8.03 -10.87 -13.30
N PRO A 233 -9.12 -10.10 -13.49
CA PRO A 233 -9.55 -9.05 -12.57
C PRO A 233 -9.95 -9.56 -11.18
N GLU A 234 -10.48 -10.78 -11.08
CA GLU A 234 -10.86 -11.43 -9.83
C GLU A 234 -9.65 -11.67 -8.92
N ARG A 235 -8.54 -12.17 -9.49
CA ARG A 235 -7.31 -12.45 -8.75
C ARG A 235 -6.63 -11.15 -8.33
N LEU A 236 -6.60 -10.16 -9.22
CA LEU A 236 -6.11 -8.81 -8.87
C LEU A 236 -6.90 -8.20 -7.72
N GLY A 237 -8.22 -8.42 -7.68
CA GLY A 237 -9.09 -8.00 -6.59
C GLY A 237 -8.75 -8.68 -5.26
N GLU A 238 -8.49 -9.99 -5.28
CA GLU A 238 -8.06 -10.75 -4.11
C GLU A 238 -6.69 -10.29 -3.59
N TRP A 239 -5.71 -10.13 -4.48
CA TRP A 239 -4.38 -9.61 -4.15
C TRP A 239 -4.47 -8.23 -3.51
N ARG A 240 -5.22 -7.30 -4.13
CA ARG A 240 -5.44 -5.97 -3.55
C ARG A 240 -6.04 -6.06 -2.15
N ARG A 241 -7.13 -6.81 -1.98
CA ARG A 241 -7.84 -6.92 -0.70
C ARG A 241 -6.98 -7.59 0.37
N GLY A 242 -6.26 -8.64 0.02
CA GLY A 242 -5.40 -9.38 0.94
C GLY A 242 -4.21 -8.53 1.41
N LEU A 243 -3.57 -7.79 0.49
CA LEU A 243 -2.49 -6.86 0.85
C LEU A 243 -3.01 -5.69 1.69
N GLN A 244 -4.17 -5.12 1.37
CA GLN A 244 -4.80 -4.08 2.21
C GLN A 244 -5.06 -4.56 3.63
N ASP A 245 -5.59 -5.78 3.78
CA ASP A 245 -5.89 -6.35 5.09
C ASP A 245 -4.62 -6.70 5.88
N ALA A 246 -3.61 -7.27 5.21
CA ALA A 246 -2.40 -7.74 5.86
C ALA A 246 -1.41 -6.62 6.21
N LEU A 247 -1.32 -5.57 5.39
CA LEU A 247 -0.34 -4.47 5.54
C LEU A 247 -0.97 -3.13 5.97
N GLY A 248 -2.30 -3.07 6.09
CA GLY A 248 -2.98 -1.84 6.49
C GLY A 248 -3.03 -0.75 5.43
N LEU A 249 -2.95 -1.12 4.16
CA LEU A 249 -2.82 -0.18 3.04
C LEU A 249 -4.17 0.42 2.63
N GLY A 250 -4.10 1.66 2.14
CA GLY A 250 -5.20 2.41 1.56
C GLY A 250 -5.43 2.10 0.09
N ARG A 251 -6.18 2.97 -0.60
CA ARG A 251 -6.36 2.89 -2.06
C ARG A 251 -5.24 3.60 -2.81
N GLU A 252 -4.68 4.62 -2.16
CA GLU A 252 -3.58 5.48 -2.59
C GLU A 252 -2.26 4.73 -2.72
N ASP A 253 -2.06 3.66 -1.95
CA ASP A 253 -0.85 2.83 -2.00
C ASP A 253 -0.79 1.91 -3.23
N PHE A 254 -1.88 1.83 -3.99
CA PHE A 254 -1.98 1.05 -5.21
C PHE A 254 -2.02 1.95 -6.44
N GLY A 255 -1.04 1.81 -7.33
CA GLY A 255 -1.02 2.53 -8.59
C GLY A 255 0.38 2.80 -9.10
N PRO A 256 0.51 3.38 -10.31
CA PRO A 256 1.80 3.52 -10.99
C PRO A 256 2.84 4.36 -10.24
N ASN A 257 2.38 5.30 -9.41
CA ASN A 257 3.21 6.20 -8.61
C ASN A 257 3.21 5.81 -7.12
N SER A 258 2.70 4.62 -6.81
CA SER A 258 2.52 4.12 -5.45
C SER A 258 3.38 2.88 -5.25
N GLY A 259 3.56 2.47 -3.99
CA GLY A 259 4.48 1.37 -3.67
C GLY A 259 4.07 -0.01 -4.19
N ILE A 260 2.78 -0.27 -4.49
CA ILE A 260 2.31 -1.54 -5.06
C ILE A 260 1.59 -1.33 -6.41
N VAL A 261 1.98 -2.12 -7.41
CA VAL A 261 1.35 -2.15 -8.73
C VAL A 261 0.93 -3.58 -9.06
N LEU A 262 -0.30 -3.75 -9.56
CA LEU A 262 -0.86 -5.05 -9.92
C LEU A 262 -0.96 -5.15 -11.45
N PHE A 263 -0.54 -6.28 -12.02
CA PHE A 263 -0.49 -6.53 -13.45
C PHE A 263 -1.23 -7.81 -13.80
N GLU A 264 -2.05 -7.73 -14.83
CA GLU A 264 -2.64 -8.91 -15.48
C GLU A 264 -1.68 -9.54 -16.50
N ARG A 265 -0.87 -8.70 -17.16
CA ARG A 265 -0.02 -9.08 -18.29
C ARG A 265 1.46 -8.98 -17.92
N PRO A 266 2.26 -10.03 -18.19
CA PRO A 266 3.66 -10.06 -17.79
C PRO A 266 4.53 -9.06 -18.59
N GLU A 267 4.18 -8.73 -19.83
CA GLU A 267 4.96 -7.81 -20.67
C GLU A 267 4.93 -6.39 -20.07
N ALA A 268 3.77 -5.95 -19.58
CA ALA A 268 3.62 -4.65 -18.93
C ALA A 268 4.35 -4.58 -17.59
N LEU A 269 4.48 -5.71 -16.89
CA LEU A 269 5.25 -5.82 -15.66
C LEU A 269 6.74 -5.65 -15.93
N VAL A 270 7.28 -6.33 -16.95
CA VAL A 270 8.68 -6.21 -17.36
C VAL A 270 9.03 -4.77 -17.73
N GLU A 271 8.22 -4.12 -18.57
CA GLU A 271 8.45 -2.71 -18.95
C GLU A 271 8.42 -1.76 -17.74
N ARG A 272 7.59 -2.06 -16.72
CA ARG A 272 7.59 -1.27 -15.49
C ARG A 272 8.84 -1.52 -14.66
N ALA A 273 9.25 -2.77 -14.53
CA ALA A 273 10.40 -3.18 -13.75
C ALA A 273 11.71 -2.61 -14.34
N ASP A 274 11.87 -2.65 -15.67
CA ASP A 274 13.01 -2.02 -16.37
C ASP A 274 13.10 -0.53 -16.04
N ARG A 275 11.97 0.19 -16.11
CA ARG A 275 11.91 1.62 -15.76
C ARG A 275 12.21 1.91 -14.28
N LEU A 276 12.00 0.95 -13.38
CA LEU A 276 12.36 1.10 -11.97
C LEU A 276 13.87 0.96 -11.78
N GLU A 277 14.48 -0.05 -12.40
CA GLU A 277 15.93 -0.24 -12.35
C GLU A 277 16.67 0.94 -12.98
N GLU A 278 16.19 1.48 -14.11
CA GLU A 278 16.76 2.68 -14.73
C GLU A 278 16.76 3.91 -13.80
N ARG A 279 15.84 3.95 -12.82
CA ARG A 279 15.74 5.02 -11.81
C ARG A 279 16.53 4.71 -10.54
N GLY A 280 17.14 3.54 -10.45
CA GLY A 280 17.81 3.05 -9.24
C GLY A 280 16.84 2.62 -8.13
N GLU A 281 15.58 2.35 -8.49
CA GLU A 281 14.58 1.75 -7.59
C GLU A 281 14.67 0.22 -7.68
N VAL A 282 14.20 -0.47 -6.63
CA VAL A 282 14.28 -1.93 -6.51
C VAL A 282 12.90 -2.54 -6.76
N PRO A 283 12.69 -3.22 -7.91
CA PRO A 283 11.44 -3.94 -8.17
C PRO A 283 11.44 -5.28 -7.41
N LEU A 284 10.42 -5.50 -6.57
CA LEU A 284 10.08 -6.83 -6.05
C LEU A 284 8.94 -7.40 -6.86
N ILE A 285 9.19 -8.50 -7.56
CA ILE A 285 8.18 -9.13 -8.41
C ILE A 285 7.56 -10.32 -7.67
N LEU A 286 6.25 -10.30 -7.51
CA LEU A 286 5.47 -11.39 -6.94
C LEU A 286 4.62 -12.03 -8.03
N ILE A 287 4.72 -13.35 -8.17
CA ILE A 287 3.99 -14.10 -9.21
C ILE A 287 3.00 -15.04 -8.53
N ASP A 288 1.72 -14.88 -8.86
CA ASP A 288 0.63 -15.70 -8.33
C ASP A 288 0.79 -17.18 -8.72
N ALA A 289 0.30 -18.07 -7.85
CA ALA A 289 0.38 -19.51 -8.07
C ALA A 289 -0.37 -20.00 -9.31
N ALA A 290 -1.43 -19.29 -9.69
CA ALA A 290 -2.24 -19.61 -10.87
C ALA A 290 -1.60 -19.16 -12.19
N GLU A 291 -0.49 -18.41 -12.13
CA GLU A 291 0.16 -17.90 -13.33
C GLU A 291 0.87 -19.03 -14.08
N ARG A 292 0.45 -19.27 -15.33
CA ARG A 292 0.96 -20.40 -16.15
C ARG A 292 2.18 -20.01 -16.98
N THR A 293 2.29 -18.73 -17.29
CA THR A 293 3.31 -18.22 -18.23
C THR A 293 3.95 -16.98 -17.64
N ILE A 294 5.28 -16.95 -17.66
CA ILE A 294 6.05 -15.78 -17.24
C ILE A 294 7.01 -15.41 -18.37
N GLU A 295 7.27 -14.12 -18.51
CA GLU A 295 8.26 -13.63 -19.45
C GLU A 295 9.67 -13.93 -18.94
N ILE A 296 10.53 -14.50 -19.78
CA ILE A 296 11.91 -14.85 -19.42
C ILE A 296 12.70 -13.65 -18.85
N PRO A 297 12.54 -12.41 -19.35
CA PRO A 297 13.15 -11.21 -18.75
C PRO A 297 12.88 -11.03 -17.25
N VAL A 298 11.77 -11.54 -16.71
CA VAL A 298 11.45 -11.44 -15.27
C VAL A 298 12.57 -12.03 -14.40
N LEU A 299 13.25 -13.06 -14.90
CA LEU A 299 14.32 -13.75 -14.17
C LEU A 299 15.61 -12.94 -14.03
N GLN A 300 15.73 -11.83 -14.76
CA GLN A 300 16.90 -10.95 -14.73
C GLN A 300 16.87 -9.98 -13.55
N PHE A 301 15.66 -9.64 -13.06
CA PHE A 301 15.47 -8.72 -11.95
C PHE A 301 16.04 -9.25 -10.62
N PRO A 302 16.46 -8.35 -9.71
CA PRO A 302 17.16 -8.72 -8.49
C PRO A 302 16.29 -9.46 -7.50
N LEU A 303 15.01 -9.12 -7.40
CA LEU A 303 14.08 -9.68 -6.43
C LEU A 303 12.82 -10.20 -7.10
N TRP A 304 12.60 -11.51 -7.01
CA TRP A 304 11.34 -12.11 -7.46
C TRP A 304 10.99 -13.36 -6.64
N LEU A 305 9.70 -13.51 -6.36
CA LEU A 305 9.11 -14.65 -5.70
C LEU A 305 7.96 -15.17 -6.56
N ALA A 306 8.04 -16.44 -6.95
CA ALA A 306 6.96 -17.13 -7.64
C ALA A 306 6.37 -18.23 -6.77
N PHE A 307 5.04 -18.29 -6.65
CA PHE A 307 4.40 -19.43 -6.02
C PHE A 307 4.22 -20.56 -7.02
N ALA A 308 4.72 -21.75 -6.70
CA ALA A 308 4.48 -22.93 -7.50
C ALA A 308 3.21 -23.64 -7.01
N ALA A 309 2.13 -23.58 -7.80
CA ALA A 309 0.88 -24.26 -7.47
C ALA A 309 1.06 -25.76 -7.25
N GLY A 310 0.39 -26.28 -6.23
CA GLY A 310 0.29 -27.72 -6.00
C GLY A 310 -0.56 -28.41 -7.08
N PRO A 311 -0.49 -29.75 -7.20
CA PRO A 311 -1.30 -30.49 -8.17
C PRO A 311 -2.79 -30.19 -8.06
N SER A 312 -3.35 -30.12 -6.85
CA SER A 312 -4.77 -29.86 -6.57
C SER A 312 -5.22 -28.44 -6.88
N GLU A 313 -4.36 -27.45 -6.68
CA GLU A 313 -4.66 -26.02 -6.86
C GLU A 313 -4.78 -25.65 -8.35
N ARG A 314 -4.04 -26.35 -9.23
CA ARG A 314 -4.14 -26.17 -10.69
C ARG A 314 -5.50 -26.56 -11.26
N PHE A 315 -6.20 -27.50 -10.64
CA PHE A 315 -7.49 -28.01 -11.13
C PHE A 315 -8.67 -27.10 -10.79
N GLU A 316 -8.60 -26.38 -9.66
CA GLU A 316 -9.67 -25.42 -9.29
C GLU A 316 -9.77 -24.26 -10.28
N ASP A 317 -8.66 -23.87 -10.92
CA ASP A 317 -8.64 -22.80 -11.93
C ASP A 317 -9.05 -23.27 -13.34
N ASP A 318 -8.96 -24.57 -13.66
CA ASP A 318 -9.37 -25.12 -14.97
C ASP A 318 -10.90 -25.25 -15.10
N ASP A 319 -11.63 -25.39 -13.99
CA ASP A 319 -13.11 -25.52 -13.99
C ASP A 319 -13.84 -24.18 -14.27
N PHE A 320 -13.12 -23.06 -14.33
CA PHE A 320 -13.66 -21.71 -14.61
C PHE A 320 -13.29 -21.16 -16.00
N LEU A 321 -12.62 -21.93 -16.85
CA LEU A 321 -12.31 -21.60 -18.26
C LEU A 321 -13.27 -22.30 -19.24
#